data_AF-A0A7Z7BDZ0-F1
#
_entry.id   AF-A0A7Z7BDZ0-F1
#
_cell.length_a   1.000
_cell.length_b   1.000
_cell.length_c   1.000
_cell.angle_alpha   90.00
_cell.angle_beta   90.00
_cell.angle_gamma   90.00
#
_symmetry.space_group_name_H-M   'P 1'
#
loop_
_entity.id
_entity.type
_entity.pdbx_description
1 polymer ?
#
loop_
_entity_poly.entity_id
_entity_poly.type
_entity_poly.pdbx_seq_one_letter_code
_entity_poly.pdbx_strand_id
1 'polypeptide(L)'
;MTEDAAKRQKPMVVEFDPDFMLVSMEMWRKSLDMEIPIADEFKIHFMANRRRLLEGFATTGKAWKVMLGDMTAVHEPARLEDVRREVQAFLSWAEGGLQALDDLAPKC
;
A
#
# COMPACT_ATOMS: atom_id res chain seq x y z
N MET A 1 -35.65 26.74 14.60
CA MET A 1 -35.87 25.37 14.11
C MET A 1 -35.10 25.21 12.81
N THR A 2 -33.82 24.89 12.91
CA THR A 2 -33.00 24.49 11.76
C THR A 2 -32.88 22.99 11.85
N GLU A 3 -33.79 22.33 11.15
CA GLU A 3 -33.90 20.88 11.09
C GLU A 3 -32.67 20.33 10.36
N ASP A 4 -31.83 19.70 11.17
CA ASP A 4 -30.70 18.84 10.92
C ASP A 4 -30.69 18.18 9.52
N ALA A 5 -30.13 18.89 8.53
CA ALA A 5 -29.96 18.40 7.16
C ALA A 5 -28.71 17.50 7.00
N ALA A 6 -28.12 17.02 8.10
CA ALA A 6 -27.24 15.86 8.04
C ALA A 6 -28.14 14.62 7.93
N LYS A 7 -28.55 14.28 6.70
CA LYS A 7 -28.97 12.91 6.39
C LYS A 7 -27.96 11.99 7.06
N ARG A 8 -28.34 11.33 8.16
CA ARG A 8 -27.53 10.31 8.84
C ARG A 8 -27.33 9.16 7.86
N GLN A 9 -26.35 9.30 6.98
CA GLN A 9 -25.95 8.22 6.10
C GLN A 9 -25.42 7.13 7.04
N LYS A 10 -26.15 6.02 7.10
CA LYS A 10 -25.71 4.90 7.91
C LYS A 10 -24.33 4.47 7.40
N PRO A 11 -23.35 4.24 8.30
CA PRO A 11 -22.03 3.80 7.89
C PRO A 11 -22.16 2.50 7.10
N MET A 12 -21.41 2.40 6.00
CA MET A 12 -21.27 1.14 5.27
C MET A 12 -20.35 0.24 6.08
N VAL A 13 -20.86 -0.92 6.50
CA VAL A 13 -20.04 -1.95 7.12
C VAL A 13 -19.42 -2.77 6.02
N VAL A 14 -18.09 -2.90 6.03
CA VAL A 14 -17.32 -3.71 5.10
C VAL A 14 -16.62 -4.81 5.88
N GLU A 15 -16.61 -6.03 5.32
CA GLU A 15 -15.70 -7.06 5.78
C GLU A 15 -14.29 -6.71 5.30
N PHE A 16 -13.35 -6.71 6.23
CA PHE A 16 -11.99 -6.27 5.99
C PHE A 16 -11.03 -7.33 6.50
N ASP A 17 -10.19 -7.86 5.60
CA ASP A 17 -9.13 -8.80 5.94
C ASP A 17 -7.79 -8.05 6.03
N PRO A 18 -7.37 -7.65 7.25
CA PRO A 18 -6.10 -6.97 7.44
C PRO A 18 -4.90 -7.88 7.13
N ASP A 19 -5.01 -9.20 7.36
CA ASP A 19 -3.89 -10.12 7.23
C ASP A 19 -3.51 -10.31 5.77
N PHE A 20 -4.51 -10.41 4.88
CA PHE A 20 -4.27 -10.47 3.45
C PHE A 20 -3.46 -9.26 2.94
N MET A 21 -3.81 -8.05 3.40
CA MET A 21 -3.10 -6.83 3.00
C MET A 21 -1.66 -6.82 3.50
N LEU A 22 -1.47 -7.14 4.78
CA LEU A 22 -0.16 -7.17 5.43
C LEU A 22 0.78 -8.17 4.74
N VAL A 23 0.30 -9.39 4.51
CA VAL A 23 1.05 -10.45 3.83
C VAL A 23 1.38 -10.05 2.39
N SER A 24 0.43 -9.43 1.68
CA SER A 24 0.65 -9.00 0.29
C SER A 24 1.75 -7.94 0.19
N MET A 25 1.71 -6.91 1.04
CA MET A 25 2.74 -5.85 1.07
C MET A 25 4.12 -6.41 1.39
N GLU A 26 4.20 -7.31 2.37
CA GLU A 26 5.45 -7.98 2.73
C GLU A 26 5.98 -8.82 1.56
N MET A 27 5.14 -9.65 0.96
CA MET A 27 5.52 -10.51 -0.16
C MET A 27 6.01 -9.70 -1.35
N TRP A 28 5.30 -8.63 -1.73
CA TRP A 28 5.69 -7.76 -2.85
C TRP A 28 7.03 -7.07 -2.61
N ARG A 29 7.24 -6.53 -1.40
CA ARG A 29 8.51 -5.90 -1.01
C ARG A 29 9.65 -6.90 -1.06
N LYS A 30 9.52 -8.04 -0.36
CA LYS A 30 10.54 -9.09 -0.34
C LYS A 30 10.85 -9.65 -1.73
N SER A 31 9.84 -9.77 -2.57
CA SER A 31 10.01 -10.24 -3.95
C SER A 31 10.81 -9.25 -4.79
N LEU A 32 10.48 -7.96 -4.69
CA LEU A 32 11.14 -6.93 -5.50
C LEU A 32 12.56 -6.65 -5.02
N ASP A 33 12.81 -6.74 -3.71
CA ASP A 33 14.13 -6.53 -3.09
C ASP A 33 14.97 -7.80 -3.01
N MET A 34 14.51 -8.91 -3.59
CA MET A 34 15.23 -10.19 -3.68
C MET A 34 15.60 -10.79 -2.32
N GLU A 35 14.81 -10.50 -1.29
CA GLU A 35 15.02 -11.01 0.08
C GLU A 35 14.52 -12.45 0.28
N ILE A 36 13.80 -12.98 -0.70
CA ILE A 36 13.30 -14.37 -0.70
C ILE A 36 13.80 -15.12 -1.93
N PRO A 37 13.88 -16.47 -1.86
CA PRO A 37 14.18 -17.28 -3.03
C PRO A 37 13.12 -17.11 -4.12
N ILE A 38 13.56 -16.70 -5.31
CA ILE A 38 12.72 -16.50 -6.49
C ILE A 38 13.41 -17.21 -7.66
N ALA A 39 12.63 -17.79 -8.58
CA ALA A 39 13.20 -18.39 -9.80
C ALA A 39 13.87 -17.30 -10.66
N ASP A 40 14.97 -17.64 -11.33
CA ASP A 40 15.81 -16.66 -12.01
C ASP A 40 15.07 -15.87 -13.10
N GLU A 41 14.13 -16.51 -13.80
CA GLU A 41 13.26 -15.85 -14.78
C GLU A 41 12.46 -14.69 -14.17
N PHE A 42 11.94 -14.88 -12.96
CA PHE A 42 11.21 -13.84 -12.23
C PHE A 42 12.15 -12.76 -11.69
N LYS A 43 13.38 -13.10 -11.27
CA LYS A 43 14.37 -12.10 -10.87
C LYS A 43 14.68 -11.14 -12.01
N ILE A 44 14.94 -11.68 -13.20
CA ILE A 44 15.20 -10.89 -14.41
C ILE A 44 14.00 -9.99 -14.71
N HIS A 45 12.79 -10.54 -14.66
CA HIS A 45 11.57 -9.78 -14.87
C HIS A 45 11.43 -8.62 -13.87
N PHE A 46 11.60 -8.87 -12.57
CA PHE A 46 11.48 -7.86 -11.52
C PHE A 46 12.56 -6.78 -11.62
N MET A 47 13.80 -7.14 -11.96
CA MET A 47 14.88 -6.16 -12.18
C MET A 47 14.59 -5.29 -13.40
N ALA A 48 14.22 -5.90 -14.53
CA ALA A 48 13.92 -5.18 -15.77
C ALA A 48 12.70 -4.26 -15.65
N ASN A 49 11.73 -4.63 -14.81
CA ASN A 49 10.47 -3.90 -14.63
C ASN A 49 10.42 -3.12 -13.31
N ARG A 50 11.54 -2.97 -12.59
CA ARG A 50 11.56 -2.46 -11.21
C ARG A 50 10.81 -1.13 -11.06
N ARG A 51 11.06 -0.17 -11.94
CA ARG A 51 10.36 1.13 -11.95
C ARG A 51 8.84 0.96 -12.09
N ARG A 52 8.39 0.24 -13.11
CA ARG A 52 6.96 0.01 -13.38
C ARG A 52 6.26 -0.68 -12.20
N LEU A 53 6.94 -1.63 -11.56
CA LEU A 53 6.42 -2.33 -10.38
C LEU A 53 6.30 -1.37 -9.19
N LEU A 54 7.32 -0.56 -8.92
CA LEU A 54 7.27 0.46 -7.87
C LEU A 54 6.19 1.52 -8.11
N GLU A 55 5.96 1.95 -9.36
CA GLU A 55 4.87 2.85 -9.73
C GLU A 55 3.50 2.22 -9.42
N GLY A 56 3.31 0.94 -9.75
CA GLY A 56 2.10 0.19 -9.41
C GLY A 56 1.89 0.05 -7.90
N PHE A 57 2.97 -0.21 -7.16
CA PHE A 57 2.93 -0.29 -5.70
C PHE A 57 2.64 1.05 -5.04
N ALA A 58 3.26 2.14 -5.49
CA ALA A 58 2.97 3.49 -5.01
C ALA A 58 1.51 3.89 -5.28
N THR A 59 0.99 3.58 -6.48
CA THR A 59 -0.41 3.81 -6.85
C THR A 59 -1.36 3.04 -5.93
N THR A 60 -1.09 1.76 -5.70
CA THR A 60 -1.89 0.91 -4.80
C THR A 60 -1.83 1.40 -3.36
N GLY A 61 -0.64 1.74 -2.85
CA GLY A 61 -0.44 2.28 -1.51
C GLY A 61 -1.19 3.60 -1.29
N LYS A 62 -1.22 4.50 -2.28
CA LYS A 62 -2.03 5.73 -2.24
C LYS A 62 -3.52 5.42 -2.15
N ALA A 63 -4.02 4.51 -2.98
CA ALA A 63 -5.42 4.11 -2.97
C ALA A 63 -5.82 3.51 -1.61
N TRP A 64 -5.01 2.60 -1.06
CA TRP A 64 -5.26 2.00 0.25
C TRP A 64 -5.18 3.01 1.38
N LYS A 65 -4.22 3.95 1.36
CA LYS A 65 -4.13 5.02 2.36
C LYS A 65 -5.40 5.87 2.38
N VAL A 66 -5.94 6.24 1.21
CA VAL A 66 -7.19 7.00 1.10
C VAL A 66 -8.35 6.18 1.64
N MET A 67 -8.51 4.94 1.17
CA MET A 67 -9.59 4.05 1.59
C MET A 67 -9.60 3.83 3.11
N LEU A 68 -8.44 3.50 3.69
CA LEU A 68 -8.31 3.20 5.12
C LEU A 68 -8.39 4.46 5.97
N GLY A 69 -8.08 5.65 5.44
CA GLY A 69 -8.09 6.91 6.18
C GLY A 69 -9.45 7.23 6.79
N ASP A 70 -10.52 6.97 6.04
CA ASP A 70 -11.89 7.29 6.47
C ASP A 70 -12.62 6.10 7.13
N MET A 71 -11.99 4.92 7.18
CA MET A 71 -12.56 3.76 7.85
C MET A 71 -12.57 3.92 9.38
N THR A 72 -13.51 3.26 10.04
CA THR A 72 -13.49 3.13 11.51
C THR A 72 -13.71 1.68 11.85
N ALA A 73 -12.89 1.14 12.74
CA ALA A 73 -13.01 -0.24 13.15
C ALA A 73 -14.27 -0.41 14.02
N VAL A 74 -15.10 -1.39 13.68
CA VAL A 74 -16.24 -1.80 14.53
C VAL A 74 -15.72 -2.59 15.74
N HIS A 75 -14.67 -3.37 15.53
CA HIS A 75 -13.96 -4.17 16.52
C HIS A 75 -12.44 -4.01 16.32
N GLU A 76 -11.66 -4.03 17.40
CA GLU A 76 -10.18 -3.95 17.36
C GLU A 76 -9.60 -2.70 16.64
N PRO A 77 -9.86 -1.47 17.14
CA PRO A 77 -9.34 -0.24 16.52
C PRO A 77 -7.82 -0.21 16.37
N ALA A 78 -7.09 -0.84 17.30
CA ALA A 78 -5.63 -0.95 17.21
C ALA A 78 -5.17 -1.68 15.94
N ARG A 79 -5.90 -2.71 15.49
CA ARG A 79 -5.55 -3.49 14.30
C ARG A 79 -5.71 -2.68 13.01
N LEU A 80 -6.71 -1.80 12.94
CA LEU A 80 -6.86 -0.87 11.82
C LEU A 80 -5.71 0.16 11.79
N GLU A 81 -5.30 0.67 12.95
CA GLU A 81 -4.14 1.57 13.05
C GLU A 81 -2.83 0.90 12.61
N ASP A 82 -2.65 -0.37 12.95
CA ASP A 82 -1.49 -1.14 12.52
C ASP A 82 -1.45 -1.26 10.99
N VAL A 83 -2.58 -1.60 10.35
CA VAL A 83 -2.63 -1.65 8.87
C VAL A 83 -2.39 -0.28 8.24
N ARG A 84 -2.95 0.80 8.80
CA ARG A 84 -2.69 2.17 8.31
C ARG A 84 -1.21 2.50 8.33
N ARG A 85 -0.52 2.15 9.42
CA ARG A 85 0.93 2.35 9.57
C ARG A 85 1.71 1.53 8.55
N GLU A 86 1.37 0.27 8.35
CA GLU A 86 2.05 -0.60 7.38
C GLU A 86 1.81 -0.15 5.93
N VAL A 87 0.61 0.30 5.59
CA VAL A 87 0.32 0.89 4.27
C VAL A 87 1.14 2.17 4.05
N GLN A 88 1.27 3.03 5.06
CA GLN A 88 2.13 4.21 4.97
C GLN A 88 3.61 3.83 4.79
N ALA A 89 4.10 2.83 5.52
CA ALA A 89 5.47 2.34 5.38
C ALA A 89 5.72 1.75 3.99
N PHE A 90 4.79 0.94 3.48
CA PHE A 90 4.84 0.37 2.14
C PHE A 90 4.84 1.46 1.05
N LEU A 91 3.98 2.46 1.17
CA LEU A 91 3.94 3.59 0.25
C LEU A 91 5.28 4.36 0.26
N SER A 92 5.80 4.67 1.44
CA SER A 92 7.07 5.37 1.58
C SER A 92 8.25 4.56 1.01
N TRP A 93 8.24 3.24 1.18
CA TRP A 93 9.21 2.35 0.54
C TRP A 93 9.13 2.40 -0.99
N ALA A 94 7.91 2.33 -1.56
CA ALA A 94 7.74 2.36 -3.00
C ALA A 94 8.16 3.71 -3.60
N GLU A 95 7.77 4.83 -2.99
CA GLU A 95 8.16 6.18 -3.43
C GLU A 95 9.66 6.43 -3.27
N GLY A 96 10.25 5.98 -2.15
CA GLY A 96 11.70 6.05 -1.95
C GLY A 96 12.48 5.22 -2.97
N GLY A 97 11.96 4.05 -3.34
CA GLY A 97 12.52 3.23 -4.42
C GLY A 97 12.49 3.91 -5.78
N LEU A 98 11.41 4.65 -6.10
CA LEU A 98 11.33 5.43 -7.34
C LEU A 98 12.32 6.58 -7.34
N GLN A 99 12.41 7.32 -6.23
CA GLN A 99 13.36 8.42 -6.10
C GLN A 99 14.81 7.92 -6.26
N ALA A 100 15.15 6.78 -5.67
CA ALA A 100 16.48 6.18 -5.83
C ALA A 100 16.78 5.82 -7.30
N LEU A 101 15.79 5.36 -8.07
CA LEU A 101 15.96 5.11 -9.50
C LEU A 101 16.10 6.41 -10.30
N ASP A 102 15.43 7.49 -9.90
CA ASP A 102 15.57 8.81 -10.53
C ASP A 102 16.95 9.42 -10.26
N ASP A 103 17.48 9.24 -9.04
CA ASP A 103 18.80 9.74 -8.66
C ASP A 103 19.94 9.03 -9.41
N LEU A 104 19.73 7.76 -9.78
CA LEU A 104 20.67 6.97 -10.58
C LEU A 104 20.58 7.24 -12.08
N ALA A 105 19.45 7.76 -12.55
CA ALA A 105 19.29 8.09 -13.96
C ALA A 105 20.17 9.32 -14.29
N PRO A 106 20.93 9.30 -15.40
CA PRO A 106 21.69 10.48 -15.81
C PRO A 106 20.73 11.65 -16.01
N LYS A 107 20.97 12.75 -15.28
CA LYS A 107 20.26 14.01 -15.49
C LYS A 107 20.71 14.56 -16.84
N CYS A 108 19.89 14.35 -17.88
CA CYS A 108 20.05 15.05 -19.15
C CYS A 108 19.81 16.55 -18.99
#